data_AF-A0A528B4Q4-F1
#
_entry.id   AF-A0A528B4Q4-F1
#
_cell.length_a   1.000
_cell.length_b   1.000
_cell.length_c   1.000
_cell.angle_alpha   90.00
_cell.angle_beta   90.00
_cell.angle_gamma   90.00
#
_symmetry.space_group_name_H-M   'P 1'
#
loop_
_entity.id
_entity.type
_entity.pdbx_description
1 polymer ?
#
loop_
_entity_poly.entity_id
_entity_poly.type
_entity_poly.pdbx_seq_one_letter_code
_entity_poly.pdbx_strand_id
1 'polypeptide(L)'
;MQILLAALLLSGAPVTLDGDTIVIDGTQIRIANIDAPEIRDFHCDAERRLGLVAKRRMAELLASGEVVVHPGDPRNGRLKGPLWPH
;
A
#
# COMPACT_ATOMS: atom_id res chain seq x y z
N MET A 1 -18.44 14.54 17.59
CA MET A 1 -18.42 14.21 16.14
C MET A 1 -17.70 12.87 16.00
N GLN A 2 -18.43 11.77 15.84
CA GLN A 2 -17.86 10.43 15.68
C GLN A 2 -17.14 10.36 14.32
N ILE A 3 -15.82 10.25 14.34
CA ILE A 3 -15.06 9.84 13.16
C ILE A 3 -15.34 8.35 13.03
N LEU A 4 -16.21 7.98 12.08
CA LEU A 4 -16.41 6.59 11.72
C LEU A 4 -15.10 6.11 11.08
N LEU A 5 -14.27 5.40 11.84
CA LEU A 5 -13.09 4.73 11.30
C LEU A 5 -13.61 3.51 10.51
N ALA A 6 -14.06 3.73 9.28
CA ALA A 6 -14.43 2.63 8.40
C ALA A 6 -13.12 1.97 7.93
N ALA A 7 -12.67 0.96 8.67
CA ALA A 7 -11.71 0.01 8.14
C ALA A 7 -12.40 -0.69 6.96
N LEU A 8 -11.81 -0.57 5.77
CA LEU A 8 -12.29 -1.32 4.63
C LEU A 8 -11.89 -2.77 4.87
N LEU A 9 -12.87 -3.61 5.23
CA LEU A 9 -12.66 -5.04 5.42
C LEU A 9 -12.52 -5.69 4.03
N LEU A 10 -11.31 -5.64 3.51
CA LEU A 10 -10.91 -6.38 2.32
C LEU A 10 -10.52 -7.79 2.77
N SER A 11 -11.12 -8.81 2.16
CA SER A 11 -11.00 -10.21 2.58
C SER A 11 -10.26 -11.09 1.57
N GLY A 12 -10.04 -10.60 0.35
CA GLY A 12 -9.26 -11.29 -0.66
C GLY A 12 -7.78 -11.37 -0.32
N ALA A 13 -7.10 -12.37 -0.89
CA ALA A 13 -5.65 -12.45 -0.82
C ALA A 13 -5.03 -11.27 -1.61
N PRO A 14 -4.17 -10.45 -1.00
CA PRO A 14 -3.59 -9.31 -1.68
C PRO A 14 -2.59 -9.74 -2.75
N VAL A 15 -2.64 -9.09 -3.91
CA VAL A 15 -1.70 -9.29 -5.02
C VAL A 15 -0.80 -8.08 -5.14
N THR A 16 0.51 -8.29 -5.04
CA THR A 16 1.50 -7.21 -5.20
C THR A 16 1.68 -6.82 -6.66
N LEU A 17 1.49 -5.54 -6.98
CA LEU A 17 1.86 -4.97 -8.28
C LEU A 17 3.30 -4.48 -8.23
N ASP A 18 3.60 -3.58 -7.29
CA ASP A 18 4.89 -2.93 -7.06
C ASP A 18 5.20 -2.85 -5.55
N GLY A 19 6.30 -2.20 -5.16
CA GLY A 19 6.72 -2.14 -3.74
C GLY A 19 5.80 -1.33 -2.81
N ASP A 20 4.88 -0.54 -3.37
CA ASP A 20 3.94 0.31 -2.64
C ASP A 20 2.48 0.13 -3.12
N THR A 21 2.23 -0.77 -4.07
CA THR A 21 0.95 -0.90 -4.75
C THR A 21 0.48 -2.35 -4.77
N ILE A 22 -0.74 -2.58 -4.28
CA ILE A 22 -1.37 -3.90 -4.19
C ILE A 22 -2.79 -3.87 -4.76
N VAL A 23 -3.33 -5.06 -5.06
CA VAL A 23 -4.74 -5.26 -5.41
C VAL A 23 -5.36 -6.20 -4.39
N ILE A 24 -6.48 -5.82 -3.80
CA ILE A 24 -7.29 -6.68 -2.93
C ILE A 24 -8.76 -6.54 -3.35
N ASP A 25 -9.46 -7.65 -3.54
CA ASP A 25 -10.86 -7.67 -3.97
C ASP A 25 -11.15 -6.79 -5.21
N GLY A 26 -10.22 -6.81 -6.19
CA GLY A 26 -10.30 -5.99 -7.41
C GLY A 26 -10.04 -4.50 -7.21
N THR A 27 -9.76 -4.05 -5.97
CA THR A 27 -9.43 -2.67 -5.65
C THR A 27 -7.91 -2.48 -5.64
N GLN A 28 -7.40 -1.58 -6.49
CA GLN A 28 -6.00 -1.16 -6.46
C GLN A 28 -5.78 -0.16 -5.32
N ILE A 29 -4.78 -0.41 -4.48
CA ILE A 29 -4.46 0.37 -3.28
C ILE A 29 -2.99 0.76 -3.35
N ARG A 30 -2.71 2.06 -3.26
CA ARG A 30 -1.37 2.60 -3.11
C ARG A 30 -1.11 2.96 -1.64
N ILE A 31 0.02 2.53 -1.11
CA ILE A 31 0.43 2.85 0.25
C ILE A 31 0.83 4.31 0.31
N ALA A 32 0.20 5.05 1.21
CA ALA A 32 0.48 6.45 1.39
C ALA A 32 1.92 6.70 1.86
N ASN A 33 2.53 7.77 1.32
CA ASN A 33 3.85 8.28 1.71
C ASN A 33 5.03 7.31 1.46
N ILE A 34 4.82 6.26 0.66
CA ILE A 34 5.87 5.41 0.13
C ILE A 34 5.82 5.55 -1.40
N ASP A 35 6.99 5.66 -2.01
CA ASP A 35 7.17 5.67 -3.46
C ASP A 35 8.21 4.60 -3.80
N ALA A 36 7.74 3.47 -4.34
CA ALA A 36 8.60 2.36 -4.72
C ALA A 36 8.92 2.42 -6.22
N PRO A 37 10.09 1.90 -6.67
CA PRO A 37 10.39 1.79 -8.09
C PRO A 37 9.31 1.00 -8.84
N GLU A 38 8.77 1.59 -9.90
CA GLU A 38 7.69 1.03 -10.71
C GLU A 38 8.24 -0.06 -11.65
N ILE A 39 7.53 -1.19 -11.81
CA ILE A 39 7.96 -2.28 -12.72
C ILE A 39 7.44 -2.08 -14.14
N ARG A 40 6.32 -1.34 -14.29
CA ARG A 40 5.65 -1.17 -15.59
C ARG A 40 6.05 0.10 -16.34
N ASP A 41 6.47 1.14 -15.63
CA ASP A 41 6.84 2.45 -16.19
C ASP A 41 8.27 2.86 -15.78
N PHE A 42 9.17 1.87 -15.71
CA PHE A 42 10.57 2.10 -15.35
C PHE A 42 11.31 2.89 -16.43
N HIS A 43 12.18 3.81 -16.01
CA HIS A 43 13.00 4.62 -16.91
C HIS A 43 14.36 3.98 -17.24
N CYS A 44 14.79 2.99 -16.46
CA CYS A 44 16.03 2.25 -16.72
C CYS A 44 16.04 0.82 -16.13
N ASP A 45 16.95 -0.03 -16.60
CA ASP A 45 17.07 -1.41 -16.13
C ASP A 45 17.38 -1.53 -14.62
N ALA A 46 18.11 -0.55 -14.06
CA ALA A 46 18.42 -0.53 -12.65
C ALA A 46 17.16 -0.32 -11.80
N GLU A 47 16.31 0.60 -12.20
CA GLU A 47 15.01 0.86 -11.56
C GLU A 47 14.11 -0.37 -11.64
N ARG A 48 14.00 -1.00 -12.82
CA ARG A 48 13.23 -2.24 -12.98
C ARG A 48 13.70 -3.36 -12.06
N ARG A 49 15.03 -3.54 -11.93
CA ARG A 49 15.60 -4.55 -11.02
C ARG A 49 15.22 -4.27 -9.57
N LEU A 50 15.31 -3.01 -9.12
CA LEU A 50 14.91 -2.62 -7.77
C LEU A 50 13.40 -2.78 -7.55
N GLY A 51 12.58 -2.46 -8.54
CA GLY A 51 11.13 -2.68 -8.50
C GLY A 51 10.76 -4.14 -8.30
N LEU A 52 11.42 -5.06 -9.03
CA LEU A 52 11.22 -6.50 -8.86
C LEU A 52 11.61 -6.99 -7.46
N VAL A 53 12.69 -6.46 -6.88
CA VAL A 53 13.10 -6.75 -5.50
C VAL A 53 12.06 -6.23 -4.51
N ALA A 54 11.60 -4.99 -4.69
CA ALA A 54 10.58 -4.37 -3.83
C ALA A 54 9.25 -5.15 -3.88
N LYS A 55 8.79 -5.53 -5.07
CA LYS A 55 7.60 -6.38 -5.25
C LYS A 55 7.71 -7.70 -4.51
N ARG A 56 8.85 -8.39 -4.63
CA ARG A 56 9.07 -9.65 -3.92
C ARG A 56 9.00 -9.44 -2.41
N ARG A 57 9.69 -8.42 -1.89
CA ARG A 57 9.67 -8.11 -0.46
C ARG A 57 8.28 -7.77 0.05
N MET A 58 7.51 -7.02 -0.73
CA MET A 58 6.15 -6.66 -0.40
C MET A 58 5.23 -7.90 -0.35
N ALA A 59 5.35 -8.83 -1.29
CA ALA A 59 4.62 -10.11 -1.24
C ALA A 59 4.97 -10.93 0.02
N GLU A 60 6.25 -10.98 0.42
CA GLU A 60 6.68 -11.65 1.65
C GLU A 60 6.07 -11.00 2.92
N LEU A 61 5.99 -9.66 2.95
CA LEU A 61 5.38 -8.94 4.08
C LEU A 61 3.88 -9.22 4.18
N LEU A 62 3.16 -9.19 3.06
CA LEU A 62 1.73 -9.50 3.02
C LEU A 62 1.44 -10.96 3.41
N ALA A 63 2.35 -11.88 3.13
CA ALA A 63 2.23 -13.29 3.53
C ALA A 63 2.63 -13.56 4.98
N SER A 64 3.21 -12.59 5.69
CA SER A 64 3.75 -12.80 7.04
C SER A 64 2.72 -12.79 8.17
N GLY A 65 1.47 -12.43 7.88
CA GLY A 65 0.39 -12.39 8.86
C GLY A 65 -0.82 -11.60 8.37
N GLU A 66 -1.72 -11.29 9.30
CA GLU A 66 -2.89 -10.45 9.03
C GLU A 66 -2.47 -9.01 8.73
N VAL A 67 -3.06 -8.44 7.68
CA VAL A 67 -2.85 -7.05 7.26
C VAL A 67 -4.18 -6.32 7.28
N VAL A 68 -4.21 -5.19 7.97
CA VAL A 68 -5.37 -4.30 8.01
C VAL A 68 -5.05 -3.04 7.20
N VAL A 69 -5.93 -2.69 6.27
CA VAL A 69 -5.81 -1.48 5.47
C VAL A 69 -6.74 -0.40 6.01
N HIS A 70 -6.19 0.80 6.23
CA HIS A 70 -6.96 1.98 6.59
C HIS A 70 -6.85 3.04 5.50
N PRO A 71 -7.96 3.70 5.14
CA PRO A 71 -7.90 4.90 4.30
C PRO A 71 -7.06 6.00 4.96
N GLY A 72 -6.11 6.55 4.22
CA GLY A 72 -5.36 7.75 4.62
C GLY A 72 -6.16 9.04 4.39
N ASP A 73 -5.76 10.16 5.02
CA ASP A 73 -6.31 11.50 4.69
C ASP A 73 -6.06 11.80 3.21
N PRO A 74 -7.07 12.17 2.41
CA PRO A 74 -6.91 12.45 0.98
C PRO A 74 -5.87 13.54 0.64
N ARG A 75 -5.52 14.41 1.59
CA ARG A 75 -4.57 15.52 1.40
C ARG A 75 -3.11 15.11 1.61
N ASN A 76 -2.83 14.15 2.49
CA ASN A 76 -1.45 13.80 2.88
C ASN A 76 -1.21 12.30 3.12
N GLY A 77 -2.22 11.47 2.88
CA GLY A 77 -2.19 10.03 3.03
C GLY A 77 -2.02 9.51 4.47
N ARG A 78 -1.94 10.37 5.49
CA ARG A 78 -1.73 9.92 6.88
C ARG A 78 -3.04 9.45 7.50
N LEU A 79 -2.96 8.37 8.29
CA LEU A 79 -4.05 7.99 9.17
C LEU A 79 -4.26 9.08 10.22
N LYS A 80 -5.49 9.60 10.33
CA LYS A 80 -5.85 10.53 11.41
C LYS A 80 -6.07 9.75 12.70
N GLY A 81 -5.32 10.09 13.74
CA GLY A 81 -5.47 9.51 15.06
C GLY A 81 -5.32 10.55 16.16
N PRO A 82 -5.67 10.21 17.41
CA PRO A 82 -5.63 11.14 18.55
C PRO A 82 -4.23 11.73 18.81
N LEU A 83 -3.19 10.99 18.43
CA LEU A 83 -1.77 11.35 18.64
C LEU A 83 -1.20 12.25 17.54
N TRP A 84 -1.93 12.48 16.45
CA TRP A 84 -1.56 13.42 15.38
C TRP A 84 -2.71 14.40 15.13
N PRO A 85 -2.95 15.34 16.06
CA PRO A 85 -3.79 16.49 15.78
C PRO A 85 -3.12 17.32 14.67
N HIS A 86 -3.96 17.85 13.80
CA HIS A 86 -3.65 18.50 12.51
C HIS A 86 -2.38 19.35 12.45
#